data_AF-A0A2U2D3N2-F1
#
_entry.id   AF-A0A2U2D3N2-F1
#
_cell.length_a   1.000
_cell.length_b   1.000
_cell.length_c   1.000
_cell.angle_alpha   90.00
_cell.angle_beta   90.00
_cell.angle_gamma   90.00
#
_symmetry.space_group_name_H-M   'P 1'
#
loop_
_entity.id
_entity.type
_entity.pdbx_description
1 polymer ?
#
loop_
_entity_poly.entity_id
_entity_poly.type
_entity_poly.pdbx_seq_one_letter_code
_entity_poly.pdbx_strand_id
1 'polypeptide(L)'
;MNHDLLDYLLKTLLDLPHAERTSKKVKNALELVAELAGVEHPTHPPILGRRVDSTITTDPSCTLIRISEVSEIVGLARATIYKLLNSPQSKFPRPLKLTDGARKGSPVGWVLSEVQDWTRSRTQNRCEYPGQSQE
;
A
#
# COMPACT_ATOMS: atom_id res chain seq x y z
N MET A 1 22.96 39.01 -19.01
CA MET A 1 22.23 39.11 -20.29
C MET A 1 21.84 37.70 -20.67
N ASN A 2 20.60 37.30 -20.33
CA ASN A 2 19.83 36.19 -20.90
C ASN A 2 18.40 36.24 -20.30
N HIS A 3 17.83 37.45 -20.18
CA HIS A 3 16.44 37.61 -19.77
C HIS A 3 15.50 37.11 -20.88
N ASP A 4 15.94 37.21 -22.15
CA ASP A 4 15.18 36.77 -23.31
C ASP A 4 14.91 35.26 -23.34
N LEU A 5 15.82 34.44 -22.79
CA LEU A 5 15.65 32.98 -22.76
C LEU A 5 14.63 32.56 -21.71
N LEU A 6 14.65 33.20 -20.54
CA LEU A 6 13.68 32.95 -19.46
C LEU A 6 12.27 33.39 -19.88
N ASP A 7 12.17 34.53 -20.56
CA ASP A 7 10.88 35.05 -21.05
C ASP A 7 10.30 34.18 -22.17
N TYR A 8 11.16 33.68 -23.07
CA TYR A 8 10.75 32.72 -24.10
C TYR A 8 10.26 31.42 -23.47
N LEU A 9 10.97 30.89 -22.47
CA LEU A 9 10.62 29.63 -21.81
C LEU A 9 9.31 29.74 -21.02
N LEU A 10 9.09 30.88 -20.34
CA LEU A 10 7.86 31.18 -19.63
C LEU A 10 6.66 31.31 -20.59
N LYS A 11 6.84 31.97 -21.75
CA LYS A 11 5.82 32.05 -22.81
C LYS A 11 5.47 30.68 -23.38
N THR A 12 6.46 29.83 -23.69
CA THR A 12 6.18 28.46 -24.17
C THR A 12 5.40 27.64 -23.16
N LEU A 13 5.64 27.79 -21.85
CA LEU A 13 4.91 27.05 -20.82
C LEU A 13 3.47 27.55 -20.63
N LEU A 14 3.20 28.83 -20.88
CA LEU A 14 1.85 29.39 -20.84
C LEU A 14 1.02 29.03 -22.08
N ASP A 15 1.65 28.90 -23.25
CA ASP A 15 0.99 28.63 -24.54
C ASP A 15 0.75 27.13 -24.83
N LEU A 16 1.08 26.24 -23.88
CA LEU A 16 0.77 24.82 -24.01
C LEU A 16 -0.76 24.60 -23.94
N PRO A 17 -1.40 24.00 -24.96
CA PRO A 17 -2.81 23.65 -24.87
C PRO A 17 -3.03 22.68 -23.70
N HIS A 18 -4.06 22.95 -22.90
CA HIS A 18 -4.32 22.31 -21.60
C HIS A 18 -4.37 20.76 -21.61
N ALA A 19 -4.43 20.14 -22.78
CA ALA A 19 -4.47 18.69 -22.98
C ALA A 19 -3.12 17.96 -22.76
N GLU A 20 -1.98 18.67 -22.68
CA GLU A 20 -0.63 18.06 -22.52
C GLU A 20 0.02 18.27 -21.14
N ARG A 21 -0.67 18.91 -20.18
CA ARG A 21 -0.11 19.23 -18.85
C ARG A 21 -0.10 18.00 -17.94
N THR A 22 0.85 17.09 -18.16
CA THR A 22 1.08 15.95 -17.26
C THR A 22 2.18 16.27 -16.24
N SER A 23 1.97 15.85 -14.98
CA SER A 23 2.84 16.12 -13.83
C SER A 23 4.32 15.73 -14.04
N LYS A 24 4.59 14.81 -14.97
CA LYS A 24 5.94 14.31 -15.27
C LYS A 24 6.77 15.27 -16.11
N LYS A 25 6.19 15.95 -17.11
CA LYS A 25 6.90 16.97 -17.92
C LYS A 25 7.17 18.23 -17.09
N VAL A 26 6.24 18.61 -16.20
CA VAL A 26 6.40 19.79 -15.31
C VAL A 26 7.48 19.58 -14.27
N LYS A 27 7.57 18.38 -13.66
CA LYS A 27 8.63 18.04 -12.69
C LYS A 27 10.01 18.04 -13.33
N ASN A 28 10.14 17.47 -14.53
CA ASN A 28 11.41 17.41 -15.24
C ASN A 28 11.88 18.81 -15.70
N ALA A 29 10.95 19.67 -16.16
CA ALA A 29 11.26 21.06 -16.47
C ALA A 29 11.68 21.87 -15.22
N LEU A 30 11.08 21.59 -14.05
CA LEU A 30 11.43 22.26 -12.79
C LEU A 30 12.81 21.82 -12.27
N GLU A 31 13.16 20.55 -12.45
CA GLU A 31 14.45 19.96 -12.07
C GLU A 31 15.60 20.55 -12.91
N LEU A 32 15.38 20.71 -14.22
CA LEU A 32 16.37 21.31 -15.14
C LEU A 32 16.59 22.82 -14.88
N VAL A 33 15.57 23.55 -14.43
CA VAL A 33 15.67 24.97 -14.06
C VAL A 33 16.46 25.16 -12.76
N ALA A 34 16.36 24.23 -11.81
CA ALA A 34 17.13 24.27 -10.57
C ALA A 34 18.64 24.06 -10.81
N GLU A 35 19.02 23.28 -11.82
CA GLU A 35 20.40 22.96 -12.17
C GLU A 35 21.16 24.16 -12.78
N LEU A 36 20.46 25.04 -13.53
CA LEU A 36 21.06 26.23 -14.15
C LEU A 36 21.23 27.41 -13.17
N ALA A 37 20.56 27.38 -12.01
CA ALA A 37 20.57 28.47 -11.04
C ALA A 37 21.76 28.43 -10.05
N GLY A 38 22.63 27.41 -10.12
CA GLY A 38 23.86 27.36 -9.30
C GLY A 38 23.60 27.38 -7.78
N VAL A 39 22.43 26.90 -7.33
CA VAL A 39 22.12 26.77 -5.91
C VAL A 39 22.76 25.47 -5.42
N GLU A 40 23.95 25.61 -4.83
CA GLU A 40 24.58 24.57 -4.03
C GLU A 40 23.53 23.93 -3.11
N HIS A 41 23.27 22.65 -3.30
CA HIS A 41 22.41 21.83 -2.46
C HIS A 41 22.79 22.10 -0.99
N PRO A 42 21.88 22.54 -0.10
CA PRO A 42 22.14 22.37 1.32
C PRO A 42 22.23 20.87 1.53
N THR A 43 23.46 20.41 1.72
CA THR A 43 23.77 19.06 2.14
C THR A 43 23.15 18.93 3.51
N HIS A 44 21.88 18.54 3.56
CA HIS A 44 21.34 17.97 4.77
C HIS A 44 22.20 16.73 5.00
N PRO A 45 23.00 16.65 6.08
CA PRO A 45 23.61 15.38 6.42
C PRO A 45 22.46 14.38 6.45
N PRO A 46 22.63 13.16 5.89
CA PRO A 46 21.60 12.15 6.03
C PRO A 46 21.32 12.08 7.52
N ILE A 47 20.12 12.52 7.90
CA ILE A 47 19.54 12.14 9.16
C ILE A 47 19.42 10.64 8.98
N LEU A 48 20.48 9.89 9.34
CA LEU A 48 20.36 8.68 10.12
C LEU A 48 19.67 9.12 11.42
N GLY A 49 18.42 9.56 11.27
CA GLY A 49 17.42 9.45 12.27
C GLY A 49 17.40 7.96 12.45
N ARG A 50 18.12 7.53 13.47
CA ARG A 50 17.82 6.40 14.31
C ARG A 50 16.34 6.11 14.10
N ARG A 51 16.04 5.23 13.15
CA ARG A 51 14.75 4.58 13.13
C ARG A 51 14.85 3.80 14.41
N VAL A 52 14.30 4.38 15.47
CA VAL A 52 13.83 3.59 16.58
C VAL A 52 12.79 2.74 15.87
N ASP A 53 13.24 1.61 15.33
CA ASP A 53 12.38 0.47 15.08
C ASP A 53 12.01 0.01 16.50
N SER A 54 11.20 0.83 17.16
CA SER A 54 10.30 0.36 18.18
C SER A 54 9.41 -0.57 17.38
N THR A 55 9.87 -1.81 17.24
CA THR A 55 9.04 -2.95 16.98
C THR A 55 8.05 -2.93 18.13
N ILE A 56 6.97 -2.16 17.96
CA ILE A 56 5.80 -2.30 18.79
C ILE A 56 5.42 -3.75 18.54
N THR A 57 5.79 -4.63 19.47
CA THR A 57 5.40 -6.03 19.46
C THR A 57 3.92 -6.02 19.79
N THR A 58 3.12 -5.61 18.82
CA THR A 58 1.68 -5.66 18.92
C THR A 58 1.33 -7.13 18.92
N ASP A 59 0.70 -7.59 20.00
CA ASP A 59 0.23 -8.96 20.08
C ASP A 59 -0.67 -9.26 18.88
N PRO A 60 -0.37 -10.28 18.06
CA PRO A 60 -1.14 -10.58 16.84
C PRO A 60 -2.57 -11.02 17.16
N SER A 61 -2.85 -11.44 18.39
CA SER A 61 -4.21 -11.84 18.83
C SER A 61 -5.10 -10.64 19.13
N CYS A 62 -4.52 -9.48 19.46
CA CYS A 62 -5.27 -8.24 19.67
C CYS A 62 -5.14 -7.24 18.50
N THR A 63 -4.33 -7.55 17.48
CA THR A 63 -4.14 -6.67 16.33
C THR A 63 -5.28 -6.81 15.33
N LEU A 64 -5.95 -5.69 15.01
CA LEU A 64 -7.01 -5.64 14.01
C LEU A 64 -6.52 -5.06 12.70
N ILE A 65 -6.71 -5.81 11.62
CA ILE A 65 -6.29 -5.44 10.26
C ILE A 65 -7.47 -5.12 9.34
N ARG A 66 -7.22 -4.29 8.34
CA ARG A 66 -8.23 -3.92 7.32
C ARG A 66 -8.22 -4.91 6.17
N ILE A 67 -9.28 -4.89 5.35
CA ILE A 67 -9.43 -5.84 4.24
C ILE A 67 -8.32 -5.75 3.19
N SER A 68 -7.66 -4.60 3.03
CA SER A 68 -6.47 -4.47 2.17
C SER A 68 -5.34 -5.39 2.67
N GLU A 69 -5.01 -5.29 3.95
CA GLU A 69 -3.98 -6.12 4.60
C GLU A 69 -4.36 -7.60 4.60
N VAL A 70 -5.63 -7.92 4.86
CA VAL A 70 -6.13 -9.31 4.76
C VAL A 70 -5.89 -9.86 3.35
N SER A 71 -6.19 -9.06 2.31
CA SER A 71 -6.01 -9.43 0.91
C SER A 71 -4.53 -9.68 0.57
N GLU A 72 -3.64 -8.85 1.11
CA GLU A 72 -2.18 -8.99 0.95
C GLU A 72 -1.64 -10.24 1.66
N ILE A 73 -2.04 -10.47 2.92
CA ILE A 73 -1.57 -11.61 3.74
C ILE A 73 -2.04 -12.94 3.15
N VAL A 74 -3.31 -13.01 2.73
CA VAL A 74 -3.94 -14.24 2.23
C VAL A 74 -3.64 -14.45 0.74
N GLY A 75 -3.29 -13.39 0.00
CA GLY A 75 -3.06 -13.44 -1.45
C GLY A 75 -4.34 -13.62 -2.28
N LEU A 76 -5.52 -13.33 -1.72
CA LEU A 76 -6.80 -13.43 -2.42
C LEU A 76 -7.35 -12.05 -2.75
N ALA A 77 -7.93 -11.90 -3.94
CA ALA A 77 -8.67 -10.72 -4.31
C ALA A 77 -9.89 -10.50 -3.39
N ARG A 78 -10.22 -9.23 -3.12
CA ARG A 78 -11.34 -8.83 -2.26
C ARG A 78 -12.68 -9.47 -2.67
N ALA A 79 -12.93 -9.62 -3.96
CA ALA A 79 -14.14 -10.28 -4.45
C ALA A 79 -14.26 -11.73 -3.95
N THR A 80 -13.15 -12.47 -3.92
CA THR A 80 -13.09 -13.84 -3.42
C THR A 80 -13.28 -13.87 -1.91
N ILE A 81 -12.69 -12.92 -1.18
CA ILE A 81 -12.89 -12.79 0.27
C ILE A 81 -14.38 -12.58 0.59
N TYR A 82 -15.08 -11.69 -0.13
CA TYR A 82 -16.51 -11.50 0.07
C TYR A 82 -17.34 -12.76 -0.27
N LYS A 83 -16.96 -13.53 -1.30
CA LYS A 83 -17.59 -14.84 -1.57
C LYS A 83 -17.40 -15.82 -0.42
N LEU A 84 -16.20 -15.87 0.17
CA LEU A 84 -15.92 -16.71 1.34
C LEU A 84 -16.71 -16.28 2.57
N LEU A 85 -16.90 -14.98 2.79
CA LEU A 85 -17.70 -14.46 3.89
C LEU A 85 -19.20 -14.78 3.75
N ASN A 86 -19.70 -14.80 2.51
CA ASN A 86 -21.09 -15.15 2.23
C ASN A 86 -21.34 -16.68 2.23
N SER A 87 -20.30 -17.50 2.20
CA SER A 87 -20.43 -18.95 2.23
C SER A 87 -20.48 -19.45 3.69
N PRO A 88 -21.58 -20.12 4.11
CA PRO A 88 -21.73 -20.56 5.50
C PRO A 88 -20.79 -21.70 5.90
N GLN A 89 -20.25 -22.45 4.93
CA GLN A 89 -19.31 -23.55 5.14
C GLN A 89 -17.85 -23.10 5.19
N SER A 90 -17.58 -21.82 4.88
CA SER A 90 -16.23 -21.28 4.88
C SER A 90 -15.71 -21.11 6.30
N LYS A 91 -14.53 -21.67 6.58
CA LYS A 91 -13.79 -21.44 7.84
C LYS A 91 -13.03 -20.10 7.84
N PHE A 92 -13.39 -19.17 6.96
CA PHE A 92 -12.70 -17.88 6.85
C PHE A 92 -13.02 -16.97 8.05
N PRO A 93 -12.03 -16.23 8.60
CA PRO A 93 -12.24 -15.35 9.75
C PRO A 93 -13.36 -14.32 9.54
N ARG A 94 -14.16 -14.09 10.59
CA ARG A 94 -15.31 -13.17 10.51
C ARG A 94 -14.87 -11.74 10.84
N PRO A 95 -15.40 -10.73 10.14
CA PRO A 95 -15.14 -9.33 10.47
C PRO A 95 -15.76 -8.93 11.81
N LEU A 96 -14.99 -8.23 12.64
CA LEU A 96 -15.42 -7.56 13.86
C LEU A 96 -15.85 -6.12 13.54
N LYS A 97 -17.00 -5.67 14.09
CA LYS A 97 -17.41 -4.26 14.00
C LYS A 97 -16.60 -3.45 15.01
N LEU A 98 -16.04 -2.33 14.58
CA LEU A 98 -15.23 -1.46 15.44
C LEU A 98 -16.04 -0.36 16.15
N THR A 99 -17.31 -0.22 15.80
CA THR A 99 -18.21 0.79 16.36
C THR A 99 -19.52 0.14 16.79
N ASP A 100 -20.09 0.59 17.90
CA ASP A 100 -21.36 0.08 18.46
C ASP A 100 -22.56 0.35 17.56
N GLY A 101 -22.46 1.36 16.69
CA GLY A 101 -23.49 1.67 15.71
C GLY A 101 -23.62 0.58 14.65
N ALA A 102 -24.78 -0.06 14.57
CA ALA A 102 -25.10 -1.04 13.52
C ALA A 102 -25.41 -0.38 12.15
N ARG A 103 -24.79 0.76 11.82
CA ARG A 103 -25.04 1.45 10.55
C ARG A 103 -24.40 0.67 9.39
N LYS A 104 -25.09 0.62 8.26
CA LYS A 104 -24.55 0.04 7.01
C LYS A 104 -23.28 0.81 6.64
N GLY A 105 -22.16 0.11 6.51
CA GLY A 105 -20.86 0.71 6.21
C GLY A 105 -20.00 1.06 7.43
N SER A 106 -20.41 0.67 8.64
CA SER A 106 -19.55 0.83 9.83
C SER A 106 -18.20 0.15 9.63
N PRO A 107 -17.09 0.75 10.09
CA PRO A 107 -15.77 0.14 9.96
C PRO A 107 -15.73 -1.25 10.61
N VAL A 108 -15.14 -2.21 9.90
CA VAL A 108 -14.93 -3.58 10.38
C VAL A 108 -13.46 -3.95 10.32
N GLY A 109 -12.96 -4.80 11.20
CA GLY A 109 -11.58 -5.31 11.16
C GLY A 109 -11.55 -6.83 11.27
N TRP A 110 -10.39 -7.43 11.02
CA TRP A 110 -10.13 -8.85 11.25
C TRP A 110 -8.99 -9.01 12.24
N VAL A 111 -9.03 -10.05 13.07
CA VAL A 111 -7.93 -10.37 13.97
C VAL A 111 -6.77 -10.94 13.14
N LEU A 112 -5.57 -10.40 13.32
CA LEU A 112 -4.39 -10.80 12.56
C LEU A 112 -4.05 -12.28 12.77
N SER A 113 -4.06 -12.76 14.02
CA SER A 113 -3.77 -14.17 14.33
C SER A 113 -4.72 -15.14 13.62
N GLU A 114 -6.03 -14.86 13.64
CA GLU A 114 -7.03 -15.72 12.97
C GLU A 114 -6.79 -15.81 11.45
N VAL A 115 -6.41 -14.70 10.83
CA VAL A 115 -6.08 -14.65 9.39
C VAL A 115 -4.82 -15.45 9.10
N GLN A 116 -3.77 -15.31 9.93
CA GLN A 116 -2.54 -16.08 9.79
C GLN A 116 -2.78 -17.58 10.02
N ASP A 117 -3.60 -17.96 11.00
CA ASP A 117 -3.93 -19.34 11.31
C ASP A 117 -4.72 -20.00 10.17
N TRP A 118 -5.66 -19.27 9.57
CA TRP A 118 -6.37 -19.73 8.38
C TRP A 118 -5.40 -20.00 7.20
N THR A 119 -4.44 -19.10 6.97
CA THR A 119 -3.40 -19.26 5.93
C THR A 119 -2.49 -20.46 6.25
N ARG A 120 -2.11 -20.64 7.52
CA ARG A 120 -1.30 -21.78 7.96
C ARG A 120 -2.05 -23.10 7.77
N SER A 121 -3.34 -23.17 8.09
CA SER A 121 -4.17 -24.35 7.86
C SER A 121 -4.18 -24.77 6.38
N ARG A 122 -4.27 -23.82 5.44
CA ARG A 122 -4.17 -24.12 3.99
C ARG A 122 -2.81 -24.68 3.59
N THR A 123 -1.74 -24.20 4.22
CA THR A 123 -0.39 -24.72 3.96
C THR A 123 -0.19 -26.13 4.51
N GLN A 124 -0.74 -26.43 5.69
CA GLN A 124 -0.67 -27.77 6.26
C GLN A 124 -1.40 -28.80 5.38
N ASN A 125 -2.57 -28.45 4.86
CA ASN A 125 -3.32 -29.30 3.92
C ASN A 125 -2.57 -29.55 2.59
N ARG A 126 -1.55 -28.74 2.25
CA ARG A 126 -0.71 -28.94 1.06
C ARG A 126 0.45 -29.91 1.33
N CYS A 127 1.00 -29.91 2.54
CA CYS A 127 2.12 -30.76 2.91
C CYS A 127 1.70 -32.23 3.14
N GLU A 128 0.42 -32.50 3.31
CA GLU A 128 -0.13 -33.85 3.29
C GLU A 128 -0.39 -34.29 1.84
N TYR A 129 0.68 -34.46 1.09
CA TYR A 129 0.64 -35.27 -0.12
C TYR A 129 1.08 -36.68 0.29
N PRO A 130 0.17 -37.68 0.40
CA PRO A 130 0.60 -39.06 0.58
C PRO A 130 1.38 -39.43 -0.68
N GLY A 131 2.71 -39.38 -0.58
CA GLY A 131 3.58 -39.94 -1.59
C GLY A 131 3.15 -41.39 -1.80
N GLN A 132 2.68 -41.69 -3.01
CA GLN A 132 2.36 -43.05 -3.41
C GLN A 132 3.62 -43.90 -3.23
N SER A 133 3.67 -44.66 -2.14
CA SER A 133 4.62 -45.74 -1.95
C SER A 133 3.88 -47.03 -2.25
N GLN A 134 3.77 -47.35 -3.54
CA GLN A 134 3.55 -48.71 -4.02
C GLN A 134 4.39 -48.88 -5.29
N GLU A 135 5.62 -49.32 -5.08
CA GLU A 135 6.35 -50.21 -5.99
C GLU A 135 6.93 -51.35 -5.16
#